data_AF-A0A9E6CEB2-F1
#
_entry.id   AF-A0A9E6CEB2-F1
#
_cell.length_a   1.000
_cell.length_b   1.000
_cell.length_c   1.000
_cell.angle_alpha   90.00
_cell.angle_beta   90.00
_cell.angle_gamma   90.00
#
_symmetry.space_group_name_H-M   'P 1'
#
loop_
_entity.id
_entity.type
_entity.pdbx_description
1 polymer ?
#
loop_
_entity_poly.entity_id
_entity_poly.type
_entity_poly.pdbx_seq_one_letter_code
_entity_poly.pdbx_strand_id
1 'polypeptide(L)'
;MKKSIRSLGTAAFAAGGKIKISKDGRAVLPVSFKGERDVLFVQSSDGYRLIPLVPDVKKVYVEVTTRCNFSCVTCIRSSWRDDLADMEWETFERLLDSLKELPDLEAVHFGGFGEPMGHPRIFDMLKAVKKLGLKAEIITNGSLLTEDNIRELIGLGLDVLFTSFDSPDREEYNEIRQGGCFDSVYGSVASLQRMKKTKWTAGETALPAPSACGREGSSPVLDCKV
;
A
#
# COMPACT_ATOMS: atom_id res chain seq x y z
N MET A 1 -0.17 16.11 -13.88
CA MET A 1 -1.41 16.51 -14.59
C MET A 1 -2.60 16.27 -13.68
N LYS A 2 -3.07 17.30 -12.96
CA LYS A 2 -4.33 17.25 -12.21
C LYS A 2 -5.47 17.21 -13.23
N LYS A 3 -5.95 16.03 -13.62
CA LYS A 3 -7.26 15.95 -14.26
C LYS A 3 -8.25 16.40 -13.20
N SER A 4 -8.74 17.62 -13.36
CA SER A 4 -9.82 18.14 -12.53
C SER A 4 -10.99 17.16 -12.60
N ILE A 5 -11.44 16.69 -11.44
CA ILE A 5 -12.70 15.95 -11.26
C ILE A 5 -13.87 16.63 -12.00
N ARG A 6 -13.77 17.93 -12.31
CA ARG A 6 -14.73 18.67 -13.14
C ARG A 6 -14.91 18.12 -14.57
N SER A 7 -14.04 17.27 -15.09
CA SER A 7 -14.13 16.80 -16.48
C SER A 7 -14.89 15.48 -16.66
N LEU A 8 -15.18 14.75 -15.57
CA LEU A 8 -16.00 13.54 -15.61
C LEU A 8 -17.49 13.96 -15.53
N GLY A 9 -18.16 14.04 -16.68
CA GLY A 9 -19.62 14.17 -16.77
C GLY A 9 -20.20 15.57 -16.95
N THR A 10 -19.41 16.65 -16.81
CA THR A 10 -19.92 18.02 -17.03
C THR A 10 -20.25 18.33 -18.48
N ALA A 11 -19.68 17.59 -19.45
CA ALA A 11 -20.01 17.77 -20.87
C ALA A 11 -21.44 17.32 -21.21
N ALA A 12 -22.00 16.32 -20.50
CA ALA A 12 -23.36 15.83 -20.73
C ALA A 12 -24.44 16.71 -20.05
N PHE A 13 -24.04 17.45 -19.01
CA PHE A 13 -24.87 18.44 -18.32
C PHE A 13 -24.24 19.83 -18.43
N ALA A 14 -23.82 20.23 -19.63
CA ALA A 14 -23.36 21.60 -19.87
C ALA A 14 -24.40 22.56 -19.29
N ALA A 15 -23.97 23.45 -18.40
CA ALA A 15 -24.85 24.37 -17.68
C ALA A 15 -25.79 25.07 -18.68
N GLY A 16 -27.11 24.94 -18.49
CA GLY A 16 -28.14 25.57 -19.32
C GLY A 16 -28.93 24.65 -20.26
N GLY A 17 -28.71 23.33 -20.26
CA GLY A 17 -29.55 22.38 -20.99
C GLY A 17 -30.99 22.29 -20.41
N LYS A 18 -32.01 22.38 -21.27
CA LYS A 18 -33.42 22.19 -20.88
C LYS A 18 -33.82 20.72 -21.04
N ILE A 19 -34.42 20.13 -20.00
CA ILE A 19 -35.03 18.79 -20.07
C ILE A 19 -36.54 18.97 -20.23
N LYS A 20 -37.17 18.23 -21.15
CA LYS A 20 -38.64 18.21 -21.28
C LYS A 20 -39.21 17.15 -20.34
N ILE A 21 -40.21 17.54 -19.57
CA ILE A 21 -41.03 16.63 -18.76
C ILE A 21 -42.30 16.35 -19.56
N SER A 22 -42.59 15.08 -19.83
CA SER A 22 -43.82 14.66 -20.50
C SER A 22 -45.03 14.82 -19.60
N LYS A 23 -46.24 14.78 -20.19
CA LYS A 23 -47.50 15.00 -19.46
C LYS A 23 -47.75 13.97 -18.33
N ASP A 24 -47.12 12.81 -18.40
CA ASP A 24 -47.13 11.75 -17.38
C ASP A 24 -46.04 11.91 -16.31
N GLY A 25 -45.32 13.05 -16.30
CA GLY A 25 -44.29 13.37 -15.31
C GLY A 25 -42.94 12.71 -15.56
N ARG A 26 -42.74 12.01 -16.68
CA ARG A 26 -41.45 11.39 -17.01
C ARG A 26 -40.48 12.40 -17.63
N ALA A 27 -39.20 12.26 -17.32
CA ALA A 27 -38.12 13.01 -17.93
C ALA A 27 -37.06 12.03 -18.44
N VAL A 28 -36.63 12.21 -19.69
CA VAL A 28 -35.50 11.46 -20.26
C VAL A 28 -34.25 12.31 -20.06
N LEU A 29 -33.32 11.80 -19.25
CA LEU A 29 -32.05 12.46 -19.03
C LEU A 29 -31.18 12.33 -20.29
N PRO A 30 -30.46 13.37 -20.71
CA PRO A 30 -29.61 13.35 -21.91
C PRO A 30 -28.28 12.61 -21.67
N VAL A 31 -28.32 11.50 -20.92
CA VAL A 31 -27.16 10.66 -20.61
C VAL A 31 -27.38 9.27 -21.19
N SER A 32 -26.33 8.73 -21.82
CA SER A 32 -26.31 7.35 -22.28
C SER A 32 -25.16 6.64 -21.57
N PHE A 33 -25.49 5.56 -20.86
CA PHE A 33 -24.50 4.66 -20.27
C PHE A 33 -24.43 3.39 -21.10
N LYS A 34 -23.22 2.83 -21.25
CA LYS A 34 -23.09 1.42 -21.67
C LYS A 34 -23.39 0.54 -20.45
N GLY A 35 -24.43 -0.28 -20.56
CA GLY A 35 -24.89 -1.21 -19.52
C GLY A 35 -25.80 -0.59 -18.45
N GLU A 36 -26.35 -1.44 -17.60
CA GLU A 36 -27.03 -1.05 -16.36
C GLU A 36 -26.00 -0.54 -15.34
N ARG A 37 -26.36 0.51 -14.58
CA ARG A 37 -25.51 1.05 -13.51
C ARG A 37 -26.36 1.61 -12.39
N ASP A 38 -25.88 1.43 -11.18
CA ASP A 38 -26.43 2.10 -10.01
C ASP A 38 -26.02 3.58 -10.01
N VAL A 39 -26.97 4.42 -9.63
CA VAL A 39 -26.81 5.88 -9.60
C VAL A 39 -27.34 6.38 -8.27
N LEU A 40 -26.52 7.13 -7.54
CA LEU A 40 -26.95 7.80 -6.33
C LEU A 40 -27.73 9.06 -6.69
N PHE A 41 -28.99 9.13 -6.26
CA PHE A 41 -29.82 10.32 -6.38
C PHE A 41 -29.72 11.15 -5.10
N VAL A 42 -29.23 12.39 -5.22
CA VAL A 42 -29.03 13.31 -4.10
C VAL A 42 -29.86 14.57 -4.33
N GLN A 43 -30.73 14.88 -3.38
CA GLN A 43 -31.43 16.17 -3.32
C GLN A 43 -30.61 17.16 -2.48
N SER A 44 -30.45 18.38 -2.96
CA SER A 44 -29.79 19.50 -2.29
C SER A 44 -30.66 20.75 -2.31
N SER A 45 -30.26 21.80 -1.56
CA SER A 45 -31.00 23.06 -1.50
C SER A 45 -31.06 23.80 -2.85
N ASP A 46 -30.14 23.49 -3.76
CA ASP A 46 -30.01 24.04 -5.11
C ASP A 46 -30.52 23.10 -6.22
N GLY A 47 -31.09 21.92 -5.89
CA GLY A 47 -31.69 21.01 -6.87
C GLY A 47 -31.42 19.53 -6.64
N TYR A 48 -31.14 18.81 -7.72
CA TYR A 48 -30.93 17.35 -7.71
C TYR A 48 -29.63 16.98 -8.43
N ARG A 49 -28.96 15.94 -7.94
CA ARG A 49 -27.73 15.38 -8.52
C ARG A 49 -27.89 13.88 -8.71
N LEU A 50 -27.35 13.39 -9.82
CA LEU A 50 -27.21 11.96 -10.11
C LEU A 50 -25.72 11.65 -10.21
N ILE A 51 -25.25 10.79 -9.32
CA ILE A 51 -23.83 10.42 -9.23
C ILE A 51 -23.71 8.94 -9.60
N PRO A 52 -23.08 8.60 -10.74
CA PRO A 52 -22.81 7.20 -11.07
C PRO A 52 -21.95 6.54 -9.99
N LEU A 53 -22.37 5.37 -9.51
CA LEU A 53 -21.58 4.55 -8.59
C LEU A 53 -20.58 3.73 -9.42
N VAL A 54 -19.49 4.36 -9.84
CA VAL A 54 -18.37 3.68 -10.48
C VAL A 54 -17.30 3.47 -9.42
N PRO A 55 -16.87 2.22 -9.12
CA PRO A 55 -15.71 1.99 -8.28
C PRO A 55 -14.48 2.56 -8.98
N ASP A 56 -14.07 3.76 -8.60
CA ASP A 56 -12.90 4.47 -9.15
C ASP A 56 -11.64 4.24 -8.29
N VAL A 57 -11.65 3.16 -7.50
CA VAL A 57 -10.57 2.77 -6.60
C VAL A 57 -9.32 2.49 -7.44
N LYS A 58 -8.35 3.40 -7.35
CA LYS A 58 -7.06 3.27 -8.04
C LYS A 58 -6.04 2.44 -7.29
N LYS A 59 -6.19 2.33 -5.98
CA LYS A 59 -5.21 1.71 -5.10
C LYS A 59 -5.85 1.12 -3.86
N VAL A 60 -5.45 -0.11 -3.52
CA VAL A 60 -5.87 -0.79 -2.29
C VAL A 60 -4.67 -0.95 -1.38
N TYR A 61 -4.83 -0.59 -0.10
CA TYR A 61 -3.83 -0.78 0.94
C TYR A 61 -4.18 -2.05 1.72
N VAL A 62 -3.21 -2.94 1.89
CA VAL A 62 -3.42 -4.27 2.48
C VAL A 62 -2.41 -4.46 3.61
N GLU A 63 -2.94 -4.61 4.83
CA GLU A 63 -2.17 -5.06 5.98
C GLU A 63 -2.22 -6.58 6.05
N VAL A 64 -1.06 -7.20 5.83
CA VAL A 64 -0.92 -8.67 5.85
C VAL A 64 -0.47 -9.20 7.20
N THR A 65 -0.01 -8.32 8.08
CA THR A 65 0.40 -8.66 9.44
C THR A 65 0.34 -7.42 10.32
N THR A 66 0.00 -7.59 11.59
CA THR A 66 0.15 -6.55 12.62
C THR A 66 1.43 -6.73 13.44
N ARG A 67 2.19 -7.80 13.21
CA ARG A 67 3.49 -8.06 13.84
C ARG A 67 4.56 -7.15 13.23
N CYS A 68 5.43 -6.61 14.07
CA CYS A 68 6.58 -5.80 13.62
C CYS A 68 7.69 -5.96 14.65
N ASN A 69 8.92 -6.06 14.17
CA ASN A 69 10.13 -6.21 14.98
C ASN A 69 10.61 -4.88 15.62
N PHE A 70 9.97 -3.75 15.30
CA PHE A 70 10.21 -2.44 15.92
C PHE A 70 9.06 -2.04 16.86
N SER A 71 9.34 -1.09 17.75
CA SER A 71 8.39 -0.49 18.70
C SER A 71 8.44 1.05 18.64
N CYS A 72 8.29 1.60 17.42
CA CYS A 72 8.47 3.04 17.18
C CYS A 72 7.58 3.91 18.08
N VAL A 73 8.11 5.05 18.54
CA VAL A 73 7.42 5.99 19.45
C VAL A 73 6.11 6.53 18.84
N THR A 74 6.07 6.71 17.53
CA THR A 74 4.92 7.21 16.77
C THR A 74 3.94 6.12 16.34
N CYS A 75 4.21 4.85 16.66
CA CYS A 75 3.40 3.74 16.17
C CYS A 75 2.06 3.66 16.90
N ILE A 76 0.96 3.77 16.16
CA ILE A 76 -0.40 3.66 16.71
C ILE A 76 -0.67 2.31 17.38
N ARG A 77 0.13 1.27 17.10
CA ARG A 77 0.06 -0.03 17.78
C ARG A 77 0.22 0.08 19.30
N SER A 78 0.90 1.13 19.78
CA SER A 78 1.01 1.43 21.21
C SER A 78 -0.29 1.94 21.86
N SER A 79 -1.31 2.30 21.06
CA SER A 79 -2.54 2.97 21.52
C SER A 79 -3.72 2.02 21.71
N TRP A 80 -3.61 0.75 21.32
CA TRP A 80 -4.65 -0.26 21.46
C TRP A 80 -4.08 -1.63 21.86
N ARG A 81 -4.95 -2.53 22.29
CA ARG A 81 -4.58 -3.88 22.75
C ARG A 81 -5.32 -4.92 21.90
N ASP A 82 -4.93 -4.99 20.64
CA ASP A 82 -5.37 -6.03 19.74
C ASP A 82 -4.34 -7.15 19.70
N ASP A 83 -4.81 -8.39 19.53
CA ASP A 83 -3.94 -9.53 19.34
C ASP A 83 -3.16 -9.39 18.02
N LEU A 84 -1.87 -9.71 18.06
CA LEU A 84 -1.05 -9.70 16.86
C LEU A 84 -1.37 -10.90 15.99
N ALA A 85 -1.62 -10.66 14.71
CA ALA A 85 -2.06 -11.67 13.77
C ALA A 85 -1.40 -11.47 12.39
N ASP A 86 -1.35 -12.58 11.67
CA ASP A 86 -0.94 -12.66 10.28
C ASP A 86 -2.19 -12.98 9.44
N MET A 87 -2.27 -12.44 8.23
CA MET A 87 -3.40 -12.70 7.34
C MET A 87 -3.30 -14.12 6.80
N GLU A 88 -4.31 -14.94 7.10
CA GLU A 88 -4.45 -16.27 6.51
C GLU A 88 -4.54 -16.20 4.99
N TRP A 89 -3.97 -17.19 4.31
CA TRP A 89 -3.88 -17.18 2.86
C TRP A 89 -5.25 -17.19 2.17
N GLU A 90 -6.20 -17.95 2.71
CA GLU A 90 -7.57 -18.05 2.20
C GLU A 90 -8.27 -16.69 2.24
N THR A 91 -7.93 -15.85 3.23
CA THR A 91 -8.42 -14.47 3.30
C THR A 91 -7.81 -13.62 2.18
N PHE A 92 -6.52 -13.79 1.91
CA PHE A 92 -5.85 -13.11 0.82
C PHE A 92 -6.36 -13.58 -0.57
N GLU A 93 -6.70 -14.85 -0.74
CA GLU A 93 -7.31 -15.35 -1.99
C GLU A 93 -8.66 -14.71 -2.26
N ARG A 94 -9.52 -14.62 -1.24
CA ARG A 94 -10.80 -13.89 -1.35
C ARG A 94 -10.61 -12.40 -1.67
N LEU A 95 -9.55 -11.79 -1.12
CA LEU A 95 -9.18 -10.43 -1.48
C LEU A 95 -8.82 -10.35 -2.97
N LEU A 96 -7.97 -11.24 -3.49
CA LEU A 96 -7.59 -11.27 -4.92
C LEU A 96 -8.80 -11.36 -5.84
N ASP A 97 -9.81 -12.17 -5.48
CA ASP A 97 -11.06 -12.24 -6.24
C ASP A 97 -11.81 -10.91 -6.23
N SER A 98 -11.87 -10.25 -5.07
CA SER A 98 -12.50 -8.93 -4.95
C SER A 98 -11.76 -7.84 -5.73
N LEU A 99 -10.44 -7.93 -5.87
CA LEU A 99 -9.65 -6.97 -6.64
C LEU A 99 -9.98 -7.01 -8.14
N LYS A 100 -10.40 -8.16 -8.68
CA LYS A 100 -10.76 -8.31 -10.10
C LYS A 100 -12.04 -7.54 -10.46
N GLU A 101 -12.89 -7.30 -9.46
CA GLU A 101 -14.14 -6.54 -9.62
C GLU A 101 -13.93 -5.01 -9.64
N LEU A 102 -12.68 -4.55 -9.49
CA LEU A 102 -12.31 -3.14 -9.52
C LEU A 102 -11.70 -2.77 -10.90
N PRO A 103 -12.50 -2.26 -11.85
CA PRO A 103 -12.08 -2.10 -13.25
C PRO A 103 -10.99 -1.04 -13.44
N ASP A 104 -10.88 -0.12 -12.49
CA ASP A 104 -9.98 1.02 -12.52
C ASP A 104 -8.76 0.84 -11.60
N LEU A 105 -8.61 -0.33 -10.96
CA LEU A 105 -7.54 -0.60 -10.01
C LEU A 105 -6.18 -0.66 -10.71
N GLU A 106 -5.20 0.05 -10.17
CA GLU A 106 -3.86 0.14 -10.75
C GLU A 106 -2.78 -0.51 -9.86
N ALA A 107 -2.96 -0.48 -8.54
CA ALA A 107 -1.94 -0.90 -7.59
C ALA A 107 -2.51 -1.51 -6.29
N VAL A 108 -1.75 -2.46 -5.73
CA VAL A 108 -1.91 -2.93 -4.35
C VAL A 108 -0.67 -2.54 -3.56
N HIS A 109 -0.89 -1.91 -2.41
CA HIS A 109 0.17 -1.47 -1.51
C HIS A 109 0.13 -2.29 -0.23
N PHE A 110 1.21 -3.02 0.03
CA PHE A 110 1.42 -3.81 1.23
C PHE A 110 2.05 -2.94 2.31
N GLY A 111 1.33 -2.75 3.41
CA GLY A 111 1.69 -1.85 4.49
C GLY A 111 0.70 -1.90 5.65
N GLY A 112 0.89 -1.09 6.67
CA GLY A 112 0.00 -1.06 7.84
C GLY A 112 0.78 -0.73 9.10
N PHE A 113 0.34 -1.32 10.21
CA PHE A 113 0.94 -1.24 11.54
C PHE A 113 2.03 -2.29 11.76
N GLY A 114 1.98 -3.42 11.04
CA GLY A 114 3.04 -4.44 11.05
C GLY A 114 4.21 -4.16 10.09
N GLU A 115 5.16 -5.10 10.05
CA GLU A 115 6.26 -5.16 9.07
C GLU A 115 5.93 -6.22 8.01
N PRO A 116 5.50 -5.81 6.79
CA PRO A 116 5.12 -6.76 5.75
C PRO A 116 6.22 -7.73 5.35
N MET A 117 7.50 -7.33 5.38
CA MET A 117 8.62 -8.23 5.07
C MET A 117 8.80 -9.35 6.10
N GLY A 118 8.17 -9.25 7.27
CA GLY A 118 8.15 -10.30 8.29
C GLY A 118 7.07 -11.36 8.08
N HIS A 119 6.11 -11.14 7.17
CA HIS A 119 5.06 -12.11 6.90
C HIS A 119 5.60 -13.30 6.08
N PRO A 120 5.37 -14.56 6.49
CA PRO A 120 6.00 -15.74 5.87
C PRO A 120 5.64 -15.92 4.39
N ARG A 121 4.53 -15.34 3.94
CA ARG A 121 4.03 -15.43 2.56
C ARG A 121 4.04 -14.13 1.78
N ILE A 122 4.76 -13.10 2.23
CA ILE A 122 4.78 -11.79 1.56
C ILE A 122 5.13 -11.89 0.07
N PHE A 123 6.12 -12.73 -0.28
CA PHE A 123 6.52 -12.93 -1.67
C PHE A 123 5.45 -13.60 -2.53
N ASP A 124 4.69 -14.55 -1.97
CA ASP A 124 3.57 -15.17 -2.68
C ASP A 124 2.45 -14.17 -2.94
N MET A 125 2.17 -13.32 -1.96
CA MET A 125 1.16 -12.28 -2.05
C MET A 125 1.52 -11.24 -3.12
N LEU A 126 2.78 -10.79 -3.14
CA LEU A 126 3.29 -9.88 -4.16
C LEU A 126 3.23 -10.52 -5.56
N LYS A 127 3.64 -11.80 -5.71
CA LYS A 127 3.54 -12.56 -6.96
C LYS A 127 2.09 -12.66 -7.45
N ALA A 128 1.15 -12.92 -6.55
CA ALA A 128 -0.26 -13.04 -6.89
C ALA A 128 -0.86 -11.72 -7.39
N VAL A 129 -0.51 -10.59 -6.77
CA VAL A 129 -0.91 -9.25 -7.26
C VAL A 129 -0.35 -8.99 -8.66
N LYS A 130 0.95 -9.25 -8.88
CA LYS A 130 1.57 -9.05 -10.20
C LYS A 130 0.93 -9.92 -11.28
N LYS A 131 0.48 -11.13 -10.96
CA LYS A 131 -0.23 -12.03 -11.89
C LYS A 131 -1.58 -11.47 -12.36
N LEU A 132 -2.21 -10.57 -11.59
CA LEU A 132 -3.42 -9.85 -12.00
C LEU A 132 -3.12 -8.67 -12.94
N GLY A 133 -1.85 -8.41 -13.27
CA GLY A 133 -1.44 -7.25 -14.06
C GLY A 133 -1.42 -5.94 -13.27
N LEU A 134 -1.60 -6.01 -11.95
CA LEU A 134 -1.56 -4.85 -11.05
C LEU A 134 -0.13 -4.52 -10.63
N LYS A 135 0.12 -3.25 -10.30
CA LYS A 135 1.37 -2.85 -9.65
C LYS A 135 1.39 -3.37 -8.21
N ALA A 136 2.53 -3.88 -7.79
CA ALA A 136 2.78 -4.27 -6.41
C ALA A 136 3.72 -3.27 -5.76
N GLU A 137 3.29 -2.72 -4.64
CA GLU A 137 4.08 -1.79 -3.84
C GLU A 137 4.18 -2.29 -2.40
N ILE A 138 5.27 -1.96 -1.71
CA ILE A 138 5.46 -2.33 -0.31
C ILE A 138 6.09 -1.20 0.48
N ILE A 139 5.68 -1.01 1.73
CA ILE A 139 6.41 -0.21 2.72
C ILE A 139 7.06 -1.13 3.76
N THR A 140 8.30 -0.84 4.12
CA THR A 140 9.08 -1.60 5.10
C THR A 140 9.88 -0.67 5.99
N ASN A 141 10.15 -1.09 7.23
CA ASN A 141 11.12 -0.48 8.13
C ASN A 141 12.58 -0.72 7.67
N GLY A 142 12.79 -1.60 6.68
CA GLY A 142 14.07 -1.84 6.03
C GLY A 142 15.03 -2.77 6.78
N SER A 143 14.73 -3.14 8.03
CA SER A 143 15.61 -3.97 8.85
C SER A 143 15.65 -5.45 8.44
N LEU A 144 14.61 -5.91 7.74
CA LEU A 144 14.51 -7.28 7.23
C LEU A 144 14.99 -7.39 5.78
N LEU A 145 15.49 -6.32 5.17
CA LEU A 145 16.02 -6.38 3.81
C LEU A 145 17.40 -7.06 3.83
N THR A 146 17.49 -8.20 3.15
CA THR A 146 18.74 -8.95 2.94
C THR A 146 19.07 -8.94 1.46
N GLU A 147 20.32 -9.21 1.08
CA GLU A 147 20.64 -9.26 -0.35
C GLU A 147 19.77 -10.28 -1.11
N ASP A 148 19.47 -11.43 -0.51
CA ASP A 148 18.67 -12.47 -1.14
C ASP A 148 17.23 -12.02 -1.40
N ASN A 149 16.58 -11.43 -0.39
CA ASN A 149 15.21 -10.98 -0.55
C ASN A 149 15.13 -9.70 -1.41
N ILE A 150 16.17 -8.86 -1.44
CA ILE A 150 16.33 -7.77 -2.40
C ILE A 150 16.40 -8.33 -3.83
N ARG A 151 17.17 -9.40 -4.09
CA ARG A 151 17.20 -10.05 -5.41
C ARG A 151 15.83 -10.55 -5.81
N GLU A 152 15.10 -11.15 -4.87
CA GLU A 152 13.75 -11.64 -5.13
C GLU A 152 12.79 -10.48 -5.46
N LEU A 153 12.82 -9.37 -4.71
CA LEU A 153 11.99 -8.18 -4.99
C LEU A 153 12.32 -7.56 -6.36
N ILE A 154 13.61 -7.49 -6.73
CA ILE A 154 14.04 -7.01 -8.05
C ILE A 154 13.59 -7.97 -9.15
N GLY A 155 13.81 -9.27 -8.97
CA GLY A 155 13.44 -10.31 -9.94
C GLY A 155 11.93 -10.45 -10.14
N LEU A 156 11.15 -10.20 -9.10
CA LEU A 156 9.70 -10.08 -9.16
C LEU A 156 9.24 -8.89 -10.02
N GLY A 157 10.08 -7.86 -10.14
CA GLY A 157 9.69 -6.58 -10.73
C GLY A 157 8.74 -5.80 -9.84
N LEU A 158 9.02 -5.75 -8.53
CA LEU A 158 8.30 -4.88 -7.60
C LEU A 158 8.33 -3.43 -8.10
N ASP A 159 7.16 -2.78 -8.16
CA ASP A 159 7.01 -1.47 -8.77
C ASP A 159 7.54 -0.36 -7.87
N VAL A 160 7.21 -0.39 -6.58
CA VAL A 160 7.67 0.61 -5.59
C VAL A 160 7.98 -0.05 -4.25
N LEU A 161 9.13 0.32 -3.67
CA LEU A 161 9.48 0.03 -2.29
C LEU A 161 9.63 1.35 -1.55
N PHE A 162 8.86 1.54 -0.49
CA PHE A 162 8.98 2.63 0.45
C PHE A 162 9.78 2.15 1.67
N THR A 163 10.77 2.92 2.08
CA THR A 163 11.47 2.67 3.35
C THR A 163 11.08 3.74 4.36
N SER A 164 10.66 3.28 5.53
CA SER A 164 10.39 4.10 6.70
C SER A 164 11.70 4.58 7.33
N PHE A 165 11.99 5.88 7.23
CA PHE A 165 13.23 6.49 7.72
C PHE A 165 12.96 7.93 8.18
N ASP A 166 12.85 8.15 9.50
CA ASP A 166 12.28 9.40 10.04
C ASP A 166 13.31 10.50 10.35
N SER A 167 14.59 10.16 10.47
CA SER A 167 15.65 11.15 10.68
C SER A 167 16.94 10.76 9.95
N PRO A 168 17.67 11.72 9.36
CA PRO A 168 19.03 11.51 8.88
C PRO A 168 20.07 11.46 10.02
N ASP A 169 19.70 11.89 11.23
CA ASP A 169 20.53 11.78 12.43
C ASP A 169 20.38 10.37 13.03
N ARG A 170 21.52 9.79 13.43
CA ARG A 170 21.59 8.40 13.86
C ARG A 170 20.91 8.19 15.19
N GLU A 171 21.22 9.07 16.14
CA GLU A 171 20.71 9.02 17.50
C GLU A 171 19.20 9.26 17.50
N GLU A 172 18.75 10.31 16.83
CA GLU A 172 17.32 10.64 16.70
C GLU A 172 16.53 9.51 16.00
N TYR A 173 17.09 8.92 14.93
CA TYR A 173 16.45 7.77 14.27
C TYR A 173 16.24 6.62 15.26
N ASN A 174 17.28 6.25 16.02
CA ASN A 174 17.21 5.12 16.94
C ASN A 174 16.25 5.40 18.12
N GLU A 175 16.12 6.67 18.54
CA GLU A 175 15.14 7.10 19.54
C GLU A 175 13.70 6.98 19.02
N ILE A 176 13.44 7.44 17.79
CA ILE A 176 12.09 7.38 17.18
C ILE A 176 11.72 5.93 16.83
N ARG A 177 12.62 5.20 16.18
CA ARG A 177 12.43 3.84 15.64
C ARG A 177 13.01 2.79 16.59
N GLN A 178 12.53 2.77 17.83
CA GLN A 178 13.00 1.85 18.86
C GLN A 178 12.97 0.38 18.39
N GLY A 179 14.05 -0.35 18.64
CA GLY A 179 14.29 -1.70 18.10
C GLY A 179 14.97 -1.71 16.73
N GLY A 180 15.10 -0.55 16.08
CA GLY A 180 15.89 -0.34 14.87
C GLY A 180 17.35 0.00 15.12
N CYS A 181 18.11 -0.01 14.03
CA CYS A 181 19.50 0.43 14.00
C CYS A 181 19.76 1.18 12.69
N PHE A 182 20.06 2.48 12.79
CA PHE A 182 20.32 3.35 11.64
C PHE A 182 21.30 2.74 10.64
N ASP A 183 22.47 2.25 11.08
CA ASP A 183 23.50 1.69 10.17
C ASP A 183 23.00 0.49 9.39
N SER A 184 22.28 -0.39 10.07
CA SER A 184 21.77 -1.61 9.48
C SER A 184 20.73 -1.30 8.40
N VAL A 185 19.77 -0.42 8.73
CA VAL A 185 18.72 -0.03 7.80
C VAL A 185 19.29 0.78 6.63
N TYR A 186 20.18 1.75 6.91
CA TYR A 186 20.87 2.51 5.88
C TYR A 186 21.68 1.61 4.95
N GLY A 187 22.45 0.67 5.50
CA GLY A 187 23.23 -0.31 4.73
C GLY A 187 22.35 -1.20 3.84
N SER A 188 21.18 -1.59 4.33
CA SER A 188 20.21 -2.39 3.58
C SER A 188 19.60 -1.60 2.41
N VAL A 189 19.21 -0.34 2.64
CA VAL A 189 18.72 0.57 1.59
C VAL A 189 19.82 0.88 0.56
N ALA A 190 21.06 1.10 1.01
CA ALA A 190 22.21 1.31 0.12
C ALA A 190 22.47 0.08 -0.75
N SER A 191 22.32 -1.13 -0.20
CA SER A 191 22.45 -2.37 -0.95
C SER A 191 21.35 -2.55 -1.99
N LEU A 192 20.10 -2.25 -1.65
CA LEU A 192 19.00 -2.21 -2.62
C LEU A 192 19.30 -1.24 -3.78
N GLN A 193 19.73 -0.02 -3.47
CA GLN A 193 20.08 0.99 -4.48
C GLN A 193 21.22 0.53 -5.39
N ARG A 194 22.27 -0.06 -4.82
CA ARG A 194 23.39 -0.64 -5.58
C ARG A 194 22.88 -1.71 -6.55
N MET A 195 22.15 -2.71 -6.04
CA MET A 195 21.70 -3.86 -6.83
C MET A 195 20.71 -3.48 -7.94
N LYS A 196 19.89 -2.43 -7.75
CA LYS A 196 19.04 -1.88 -8.83
C LYS A 196 19.86 -1.22 -9.94
N LYS A 197 20.97 -0.53 -9.61
CA LYS A 197 21.81 0.15 -10.60
C LYS A 197 22.62 -0.82 -11.45
N THR A 198 23.10 -1.91 -10.88
CA THR A 198 24.06 -2.79 -11.58
C THR A 198 23.44 -3.67 -12.66
N LYS A 199 22.10 -3.72 -12.88
CA LYS A 199 21.44 -4.79 -13.68
C LYS A 199 22.13 -6.13 -13.41
N TRP A 200 22.21 -6.49 -12.12
CA TRP A 200 23.10 -7.52 -11.60
C TRP A 200 23.19 -8.78 -12.48
N THR A 201 24.36 -9.01 -13.08
CA THR A 201 24.82 -10.32 -13.53
C THR A 201 25.48 -11.02 -12.34
N ALA A 202 25.06 -12.24 -12.02
CA ALA A 202 25.52 -13.00 -10.86
C ALA A 202 27.06 -13.06 -10.74
N GLY A 203 27.65 -12.48 -9.68
CA GLY A 203 29.05 -12.77 -9.35
C GLY A 203 29.87 -11.80 -8.47
N GLU A 204 29.44 -10.57 -8.16
CA GLU A 204 30.29 -9.68 -7.33
C GLU A 204 30.07 -9.86 -5.82
N THR A 205 31.10 -9.59 -5.04
CA THR A 205 31.13 -9.84 -3.59
C THR A 205 30.38 -8.78 -2.77
N ALA A 206 29.65 -9.26 -1.76
CA ALA A 206 28.89 -8.46 -0.79
C ALA A 206 29.76 -7.46 -0.02
N LEU A 207 29.18 -6.33 0.39
CA LEU A 207 29.79 -5.44 1.38
C LEU A 207 29.85 -6.14 2.75
N PRO A 208 30.83 -5.80 3.60
CA PRO A 208 30.86 -6.28 4.96
C PRO A 208 29.55 -5.90 5.67
N ALA A 209 29.03 -6.83 6.48
CA ALA A 209 27.86 -6.59 7.30
C ALA A 209 28.05 -5.30 8.12
N PRO A 210 27.02 -4.43 8.21
CA PRO A 210 27.11 -3.24 9.04
C PRO A 210 27.49 -3.64 10.47
N SER A 211 28.42 -2.89 11.07
CA SER A 211 28.86 -3.09 12.45
C SER A 211 27.65 -3.15 13.37
N ALA A 212 27.64 -4.13 14.29
CA ALA A 212 26.55 -4.31 15.23
C ALA A 212 26.29 -3.00 16.00
N CYS A 213 25.05 -2.48 15.94
CA CYS A 213 24.59 -1.53 16.95
C CYS A 213 24.79 -2.18 18.32
N GLY A 214 25.65 -1.59 19.15
CA GLY A 214 25.89 -2.05 20.51
C GLY A 214 24.57 -2.12 21.28
N ARG A 215 24.28 -3.30 21.86
CA ARG A 215 23.20 -3.44 22.83
C ARG A 215 23.69 -2.91 24.17
N GLU A 216 23.68 -1.59 24.35
CA GLU A 216 23.77 -1.00 25.68
C GLU A 216 22.48 -0.24 25.95
N GLY A 217 21.59 -0.88 26.71
CA GLY A 217 20.25 -0.38 26.97
C GLY A 217 19.26 -1.51 27.24
N SER A 218 19.47 -2.23 28.34
CA SER A 218 18.50 -3.19 28.87
C SER A 218 17.20 -2.47 29.25
N SER A 219 16.19 -2.54 28.38
CA SER A 219 14.79 -2.43 28.76
C SER A 219 14.24 -3.86 28.87
N PRO A 220 13.49 -4.21 29.93
CA PRO A 220 13.31 -5.59 30.33
C PRO A 220 12.60 -6.38 29.23
N VAL A 221 13.24 -7.49 28.87
CA VAL A 221 12.68 -8.58 28.09
C VAL A 221 11.32 -8.94 28.70
N LEU A 222 10.24 -8.57 28.03
CA LEU A 222 8.95 -9.22 28.26
C LEU A 222 9.09 -10.64 27.72
N ASP A 223 9.15 -11.56 28.68
CA ASP A 223 9.23 -13.01 28.58
C ASP A 223 8.24 -13.55 27.53
N CYS A 224 8.67 -13.63 26.26
CA CYS A 224 8.00 -14.43 25.24
C CYS A 224 8.41 -15.89 25.48
N LYS A 225 7.69 -16.56 26.38
CA LYS A 225 7.66 -18.02 26.40
C LYS A 225 6.66 -18.49 25.35
N VAL A 226 7.17 -19.45 24.58
CA VAL A 226 6.52 -20.31 23.58
C VAL A 226 5.11 -20.72 23.97
#